data_AF-A0AAD6U1M5-F1
#
_entry.id   AF-A0AAD6U1M5-F1
#
_cell.length_a   1.000
_cell.length_b   1.000
_cell.length_c   1.000
_cell.angle_alpha   90.00
_cell.angle_beta   90.00
_cell.angle_gamma   90.00
#
_symmetry.space_group_name_H-M   'P 1'
#
loop_
_entity.id
_entity.type
_entity.pdbx_description
1 polymer ?
#
loop_
_entity_poly.entity_id
_entity_poly.type
_entity_poly.pdbx_seq_one_letter_code
_entity_poly.pdbx_strand_id
1 'polypeptide(L)'
;MRAQSWEAEALRHVQAMSKYLYAHAISSIVLAQDPTQRDRMAKELSESKDPNVRHKLVADPNEDVITMLRDWDGALSQEATTFEDHFKQLHYAVIASIYYDCHVLSPAIKKHGMKFFTFYQQRLNIA
;
A
#
# COMPACT_ATOMS: atom_id res chain seq x y z
N MET A 1 -23.97 -20.89 10.89
CA MET A 1 -23.96 -19.60 10.14
C MET A 1 -22.88 -18.63 10.66
N ARG A 2 -21.60 -19.05 10.79
CA ARG A 2 -20.48 -18.19 11.28
C ARG A 2 -19.23 -18.19 10.39
N ALA A 3 -19.22 -18.97 9.30
CA ALA A 3 -18.07 -19.04 8.39
C ALA A 3 -17.95 -17.82 7.45
N GLN A 4 -19.05 -17.11 7.16
CA GLN A 4 -19.09 -16.06 6.14
C GLN A 4 -18.39 -14.74 6.52
N SER A 5 -18.12 -14.45 7.81
CA SER A 5 -17.59 -13.13 8.20
C SER A 5 -16.08 -12.98 8.00
N TRP A 6 -15.30 -14.02 8.28
CA TRP A 6 -13.83 -13.94 8.22
C TRP A 6 -13.29 -14.14 6.80
N GLU A 7 -13.96 -14.93 5.95
CA GLU A 7 -13.59 -15.09 4.54
C GLU A 7 -13.82 -13.81 3.74
N ALA A 8 -14.94 -13.12 4.00
CA ALA A 8 -15.21 -11.80 3.42
C ALA A 8 -14.18 -10.76 3.88
N GLU A 9 -13.79 -10.80 5.15
CA GLU A 9 -12.71 -9.97 5.69
C GLU A 9 -11.37 -10.26 5.01
N ALA A 10 -10.99 -11.54 4.88
CA ALA A 10 -9.78 -11.97 4.18
C ALA A 10 -9.78 -11.54 2.71
N LEU A 11 -10.91 -11.67 2.01
CA LEU A 11 -11.04 -11.24 0.61
C LEU A 11 -10.83 -9.73 0.46
N ARG A 12 -11.41 -8.91 1.35
CA ARG A 12 -11.16 -7.46 1.38
C ARG A 12 -9.67 -7.18 1.55
N HIS A 13 -9.00 -7.94 2.41
CA HIS A 13 -7.59 -7.75 2.64
C HIS A 13 -6.71 -8.10 1.44
N VAL A 14 -7.05 -9.16 0.72
CA VAL A 14 -6.38 -9.50 -0.53
C VAL A 14 -6.58 -8.40 -1.56
N GLN A 15 -7.81 -7.92 -1.76
CA GLN A 15 -8.12 -6.91 -2.77
C GLN A 15 -7.34 -5.61 -2.56
N ALA A 16 -7.22 -5.15 -1.30
CA ALA A 16 -6.40 -4.00 -0.95
C ALA A 16 -4.93 -4.23 -1.32
N MET A 17 -4.33 -5.35 -0.91
CA MET A 17 -2.94 -5.66 -1.21
C MET A 17 -2.66 -5.85 -2.71
N SER A 18 -3.57 -6.47 -3.46
CA SER A 18 -3.45 -6.59 -4.92
C SER A 18 -3.38 -5.23 -5.60
N LYS A 19 -4.16 -4.25 -5.13
CA LYS A 19 -4.14 -2.89 -5.67
C LYS A 19 -2.78 -2.21 -5.42
N TYR A 20 -2.23 -2.35 -4.21
CA TYR A 20 -0.92 -1.79 -3.88
C TYR A 20 0.20 -2.42 -4.72
N LEU A 21 0.18 -3.75 -4.87
CA LEU A 21 1.13 -4.47 -5.70
C LEU A 21 1.05 -4.05 -7.18
N TYR A 22 -0.16 -3.87 -7.70
CA TYR A 22 -0.37 -3.43 -9.08
C TYR A 22 0.16 -2.01 -9.33
N ALA A 23 -0.19 -1.05 -8.46
CA ALA A 23 0.31 0.32 -8.56
C ALA A 23 1.84 0.40 -8.42
N HIS A 24 2.41 -0.40 -7.52
CA HIS A 24 3.86 -0.53 -7.35
C HIS A 24 4.54 -1.06 -8.61
N ALA A 25 4.00 -2.12 -9.20
CA ALA A 25 4.56 -2.74 -10.41
C ALA A 25 4.56 -1.78 -11.61
N ILE A 26 3.42 -1.15 -11.90
CA ILE A 26 3.30 -0.21 -13.03
C ILE A 26 4.22 0.99 -12.83
N SER A 27 4.13 1.63 -11.66
CA SER A 27 4.88 2.86 -11.41
C SER A 27 6.39 2.60 -11.40
N SER A 28 6.84 1.45 -10.88
CA SER A 28 8.25 1.06 -10.94
C SER A 28 8.77 0.92 -12.37
N ILE A 29 7.97 0.36 -13.28
CA ILE A 29 8.35 0.20 -14.70
C ILE A 29 8.52 1.58 -15.35
N VAL A 30 7.57 2.49 -15.15
CA VAL A 30 7.63 3.85 -15.74
C VAL A 30 8.82 4.63 -15.19
N LEU A 31 9.02 4.62 -13.87
CA LEU A 31 10.11 5.37 -13.22
C LEU A 31 11.50 4.80 -13.54
N ALA A 32 11.60 3.54 -13.95
CA ALA A 32 12.84 2.96 -14.43
C ALA A 32 13.26 3.48 -15.82
N GLN A 33 12.33 4.06 -16.59
CA GLN A 33 12.62 4.62 -17.92
C GLN A 33 13.38 5.95 -17.84
N ASP A 34 13.21 6.72 -16.74
CA ASP A 34 13.98 7.94 -16.48
C ASP A 34 14.52 7.96 -15.02
N PRO A 35 15.66 7.32 -14.75
CA PRO A 35 16.24 7.26 -13.42
C PRO A 35 16.73 8.64 -12.93
N THR A 36 17.11 9.54 -13.84
CA THR A 36 17.60 10.88 -13.46
C THR A 36 16.46 11.71 -12.89
N GLN A 37 15.29 11.73 -13.55
CA GLN A 37 14.12 12.43 -13.06
C GLN A 37 13.60 11.79 -11.76
N ARG A 38 13.56 10.46 -11.68
CA ARG A 38 13.20 9.72 -10.45
C ARG A 38 14.08 10.13 -9.28
N ASP A 39 15.39 10.11 -9.46
CA ASP A 39 16.35 10.38 -8.37
C ASP A 39 16.33 11.86 -7.96
N ARG A 40 16.13 12.77 -8.92
CA ARG A 40 15.88 14.20 -8.63
C ARG A 40 14.64 14.38 -7.77
N MET A 41 13.52 13.75 -8.15
CA MET A 41 12.27 13.86 -7.40
C MET A 41 12.38 13.23 -6.01
N ALA A 42 13.04 12.08 -5.87
CA ALA A 42 13.30 11.46 -4.58
C ALA A 42 14.14 12.36 -3.67
N LYS A 43 15.17 13.00 -4.23
CA LYS A 43 15.97 13.99 -3.52
C LYS A 43 15.15 15.20 -3.08
N GLU A 44 14.41 15.82 -4.01
CA GLU A 44 13.51 16.94 -3.71
C GLU A 44 12.49 16.60 -2.63
N LEU A 45 11.94 15.39 -2.68
CA LEU A 45 11.01 14.92 -1.67
C LEU A 45 11.73 14.79 -0.31
N SER A 46 12.93 14.19 -0.26
CA SER A 46 13.71 14.04 0.97
C SER A 46 14.17 15.37 1.59
N GLU A 47 14.33 16.41 0.76
CA GLU A 47 14.76 17.75 1.15
C GLU A 47 13.58 18.69 1.43
N SER A 48 12.36 18.26 1.09
CA SER A 48 11.13 19.02 1.32
C SER A 48 10.89 19.23 2.82
N LYS A 49 10.64 20.49 3.18
CA LYS A 49 10.23 20.90 4.54
C LYS A 49 8.72 21.08 4.66
N ASP A 50 7.96 20.63 3.67
CA ASP A 50 6.50 20.75 3.68
C ASP A 50 5.93 19.86 4.81
N PRO A 51 5.20 20.43 5.78
CA PRO A 51 4.62 19.67 6.89
C PRO A 51 3.62 18.59 6.47
N ASN A 52 3.13 18.64 5.22
CA ASN A 52 2.23 17.67 4.61
C ASN A 52 2.96 16.65 3.73
N VAL A 53 4.24 16.87 3.39
CA VAL A 53 5.12 15.83 2.83
C VAL A 53 5.62 14.98 3.99
N ARG A 54 4.67 14.30 4.64
CA ARG A 54 4.95 13.29 5.63
C ARG A 54 5.42 12.04 4.88
N HIS A 55 6.72 11.90 4.71
CA HIS A 55 7.40 10.60 4.57
C HIS A 55 7.31 9.78 5.85
N LYS A 56 6.18 9.84 6.58
CA LYS A 56 6.00 9.09 7.80
C LYS A 56 5.78 7.63 7.40
N LEU A 57 6.89 6.92 7.22
CA LEU A 57 6.99 5.47 7.43
C LEU A 57 6.70 5.10 8.89
N VAL A 58 6.58 6.10 9.78
CA VAL A 58 6.19 5.96 11.17
C VAL A 58 4.85 6.67 11.37
N ALA A 59 3.76 5.93 11.55
CA ALA A 59 2.45 6.54 11.73
C ALA A 59 2.53 7.35 13.01
N ASP A 60 1.87 8.49 13.04
CA ASP A 60 1.59 9.05 14.34
C ASP A 60 0.83 7.98 15.13
N PRO A 61 1.28 7.57 16.34
CA PRO A 61 0.54 6.59 17.13
C PRO A 61 -0.88 7.07 17.48
N ASN A 62 -1.17 8.36 17.27
CA ASN A 62 -2.50 8.95 17.39
C ASN A 62 -3.28 9.05 16.06
N GLU A 63 -2.66 8.76 14.90
CA GLU A 63 -3.35 8.71 13.60
C GLU A 63 -4.08 7.37 13.43
N ASP A 64 -5.33 7.44 12.99
CA ASP A 64 -6.08 6.25 12.61
C ASP A 64 -5.56 5.68 11.29
N VAL A 65 -4.83 4.55 11.38
CA VAL A 65 -4.24 3.83 10.25
C VAL A 65 -5.30 3.48 9.20
N ILE A 66 -6.54 3.20 9.59
CA ILE A 66 -7.61 2.85 8.64
C ILE A 66 -8.03 4.08 7.81
N THR A 67 -8.12 5.24 8.44
CA THR A 67 -8.42 6.50 7.74
C THR A 67 -7.29 6.85 6.76
N MET A 68 -6.04 6.74 7.19
CA MET A 68 -4.87 6.98 6.33
C MET A 68 -4.83 6.04 5.12
N LEU A 69 -5.08 4.74 5.32
CA LEU A 69 -5.15 3.77 4.22
C LEU A 69 -6.29 4.07 3.24
N ARG A 70 -7.44 4.58 3.72
CA ARG A 70 -8.56 5.00 2.85
C ARG A 70 -8.21 6.19 1.97
N ASP A 71 -7.50 7.17 2.50
CA ASP A 71 -7.07 8.34 1.74
C ASP A 71 -6.08 7.92 0.63
N TRP A 72 -5.16 7.01 0.95
CA TRP A 72 -4.24 6.44 -0.05
C TRP A 72 -4.95 5.55 -1.06
N ASP A 73 -5.98 4.79 -0.67
CA ASP A 73 -6.82 4.07 -1.61
C ASP A 73 -7.47 5.01 -2.62
N GLY A 74 -7.92 6.19 -2.18
CA GLY A 74 -8.42 7.24 -3.07
C GLY A 74 -7.36 7.65 -4.10
N ALA A 75 -6.16 8.01 -3.64
CA ALA A 75 -5.06 8.42 -4.52
C ALA A 75 -4.64 7.31 -5.51
N LEU A 76 -4.55 6.07 -5.04
CA LEU A 76 -4.18 4.89 -5.86
C LEU A 76 -5.29 4.42 -6.80
N SER A 77 -6.50 4.96 -6.68
CA SER A 77 -7.60 4.66 -7.61
C SER A 77 -7.62 5.58 -8.84
N GLN A 78 -6.88 6.68 -8.79
CA GLN A 78 -6.78 7.61 -9.91
C GLN A 78 -5.83 7.05 -10.98
N GLU A 79 -6.11 7.35 -12.23
CA GLU A 79 -5.20 7.01 -13.34
C GLU A 79 -3.95 7.89 -13.26
N ALA A 80 -2.77 7.26 -13.20
CA ALA A 80 -1.50 7.98 -13.31
C ALA A 80 -1.17 8.21 -14.78
N THR A 81 -0.98 9.48 -15.16
CA THR A 81 -0.73 9.86 -16.56
C THR A 81 0.59 10.57 -16.74
N THR A 82 1.13 11.17 -15.68
CA THR A 82 2.45 11.81 -15.69
C THR A 82 3.49 11.00 -14.92
N PHE A 83 4.75 11.32 -15.15
CA PHE A 83 5.86 10.75 -14.38
C PHE A 83 5.69 11.07 -12.88
N GLU A 84 5.24 12.28 -12.54
CA GLU A 84 4.99 12.71 -11.17
C GLU A 84 3.85 11.93 -10.51
N ASP A 85 2.80 11.59 -11.26
CA ASP A 85 1.70 10.76 -10.76
C ASP A 85 2.22 9.37 -10.39
N HIS A 86 2.98 8.74 -11.29
CA HIS A 86 3.61 7.45 -11.04
C HIS A 86 4.57 7.50 -9.85
N PHE A 87 5.35 8.58 -9.73
CA PHE A 87 6.24 8.78 -8.59
C PHE A 87 5.47 8.80 -7.26
N LYS A 88 4.37 9.56 -7.18
CA LYS A 88 3.51 9.61 -6.00
C LYS A 88 2.83 8.28 -5.72
N GLN A 89 2.27 7.62 -6.74
CA GLN A 89 1.60 6.33 -6.58
C GLN A 89 2.56 5.25 -6.11
N LEU A 90 3.81 5.22 -6.61
CA LEU A 90 4.82 4.30 -6.10
C LEU A 90 5.03 4.50 -4.60
N HIS A 91 5.23 5.76 -4.16
CA HIS A 91 5.45 6.07 -2.76
C HIS A 91 4.26 5.67 -1.88
N TYR A 92 3.04 6.02 -2.28
CA TYR A 92 1.84 5.64 -1.52
C TYR A 92 1.63 4.14 -1.49
N ALA A 93 1.86 3.42 -2.59
CA ALA A 93 1.72 1.97 -2.62
C ALA A 93 2.71 1.27 -1.69
N VAL A 94 3.98 1.71 -1.67
CA VAL A 94 5.00 1.17 -0.77
C VAL A 94 4.59 1.40 0.69
N ILE A 95 4.28 2.64 1.04
CA ILE A 95 3.94 3.01 2.41
C ILE A 95 2.66 2.28 2.86
N ALA A 96 1.61 2.29 2.03
CA ALA A 96 0.35 1.60 2.30
C ALA A 96 0.56 0.10 2.54
N SER A 97 1.40 -0.56 1.72
CA SER A 97 1.68 -1.99 1.88
C SER A 97 2.30 -2.33 3.23
N ILE A 98 3.22 -1.49 3.73
CA ILE A 98 3.89 -1.68 5.03
C ILE A 98 2.88 -1.54 6.17
N TYR A 99 2.10 -0.45 6.18
CA TYR A 99 1.10 -0.24 7.24
C TYR A 99 0.03 -1.31 7.24
N TYR A 100 -0.42 -1.69 6.04
CA TYR A 100 -1.43 -2.71 5.88
C TYR A 100 -0.95 -4.04 6.44
N ASP A 101 0.28 -4.44 6.12
CA ASP A 101 0.87 -5.67 6.64
C ASP A 101 1.01 -5.63 8.17
N CYS A 102 1.58 -4.55 8.70
CA CYS A 102 1.88 -4.42 10.12
C CYS A 102 0.64 -4.29 11.01
N HIS A 103 -0.38 -3.54 10.57
CA HIS A 103 -1.51 -3.13 11.41
C HIS A 103 -2.84 -3.81 11.06
N VAL A 104 -2.98 -4.38 9.87
CA VAL A 104 -4.22 -5.05 9.43
C VAL A 104 -3.99 -6.54 9.25
N LEU A 105 -3.05 -6.92 8.38
CA LEU A 105 -2.85 -8.32 7.98
C LEU A 105 -2.22 -9.16 9.10
N SER A 106 -1.10 -8.71 9.68
CA SER A 106 -0.40 -9.44 10.74
C SER A 106 -1.29 -9.71 11.98
N PRO A 107 -2.07 -8.74 12.49
CA PRO A 107 -3.06 -9.00 13.53
C PRO A 107 -4.17 -9.98 13.10
N ALA A 108 -4.67 -9.88 11.86
CA ALA A 108 -5.67 -10.81 11.34
C ALA A 108 -5.13 -12.25 11.26
N ILE A 109 -3.89 -12.44 10.82
CA ILE A 109 -3.20 -13.74 10.82
C ILE A 109 -3.08 -14.28 12.25
N LYS A 110 -2.69 -13.44 13.23
CA LYS A 110 -2.62 -13.86 14.65
C LYS A 110 -3.99 -14.29 15.19
N LYS A 111 -5.07 -13.62 14.79
CA LYS A 111 -6.44 -13.91 15.22
C LYS A 111 -7.02 -15.17 14.59
N HIS A 112 -6.77 -15.39 13.30
CA HIS A 112 -7.41 -16.46 12.51
C HIS A 112 -6.49 -17.65 12.22
N GLY A 113 -5.21 -17.53 12.53
CA GLY A 113 -4.19 -18.57 12.39
C GLY A 113 -3.83 -18.91 10.94
N MET A 114 -3.20 -20.08 10.77
CA MET A 114 -2.68 -20.55 9.48
C MET A 114 -3.71 -20.62 8.36
N LYS A 115 -5.00 -20.86 8.67
CA LYS A 115 -6.07 -20.94 7.65
C LYS A 115 -6.24 -19.63 6.88
N PHE A 116 -6.16 -18.50 7.60
CA PHE A 116 -6.23 -17.19 6.98
C PHE A 116 -5.01 -16.96 6.07
N PHE A 117 -3.81 -17.30 6.56
CA PHE A 117 -2.59 -17.15 5.79
C PHE A 117 -2.62 -17.99 4.50
N THR A 118 -3.03 -19.26 4.57
CA THR A 118 -3.19 -20.11 3.38
C THR A 118 -4.22 -19.55 2.40
N PHE A 119 -5.37 -19.08 2.88
CA PHE A 119 -6.38 -18.45 2.01
C PHE A 119 -5.83 -17.20 1.31
N TYR A 120 -5.12 -16.36 2.07
CA TYR A 120 -4.50 -15.13 1.56
C TYR A 120 -3.44 -15.43 0.49
N GLN A 121 -2.52 -16.36 0.76
CA GLN A 121 -1.48 -16.80 -0.19
C GLN A 121 -2.09 -17.31 -1.51
N GLN A 122 -3.11 -18.18 -1.42
CA GLN A 122 -3.81 -18.71 -2.60
C GLN A 122 -4.43 -17.60 -3.46
N ARG A 123 -4.97 -16.56 -2.82
CA ARG A 123 -5.65 -15.47 -3.53
C ARG A 123 -4.69 -14.43 -4.12
N LEU A 124 -3.54 -14.21 -3.50
CA LEU A 124 -2.49 -13.35 -4.05
C LEU A 124 -1.55 -14.07 -5.03
N ASN A 125 -1.72 -15.38 -5.23
CA ASN A 125 -0.82 -16.19 -6.03
C ASN A 125 0.65 -16.12 -5.53
N ILE A 126 0.82 -16.10 -4.21
CA ILE A 126 2.13 -16.15 -3.55
C ILE A 126 2.37 -17.61 -3.13
N ALA A 127 3.41 -18.23 -3.70
CA ALA A 127 3.80 -19.62 -3.43
C ALA A 127 4.47 -19.78 -2.06
#